data_AF-A0A7W0WKA4-F1
#
_entry.id   AF-A0A7W0WKA4-F1
#
_cell.length_a   1.000
_cell.length_b   1.000
_cell.length_c   1.000
_cell.angle_alpha   90.00
_cell.angle_beta   90.00
_cell.angle_gamma   90.00
#
_symmetry.space_group_name_H-M   'P 1'
#
loop_
_entity.id
_entity.type
_entity.pdbx_description
1 polymer ?
#
loop_
_entity_poly.entity_id
_entity_poly.type
_entity_poly.pdbx_seq_one_letter_code
_entity_poly.pdbx_strand_id
1 'polypeptide(L)'
;MPTRARGLRLTEELEEEIEREMRLRGTTFSEVATSLLREAVRMRRVPGIVFMDGPVGRRASIAGTGLDVWEVIATFKSVAEDRERLETSYGWLSDRQLSAALAYYGLYPEEIDARIQEEEYWTPEKLYAEFPYLRPRSVRSSDEPEA
;
A
#
# COMPACT_ATOMS: atom_id res chain seq x y z
N MET A 1 -14.19 12.12 7.88
CA MET A 1 -13.59 12.71 9.10
C MET A 1 -13.63 14.23 9.00
N PRO A 2 -14.03 14.97 10.05
CA PRO A 2 -14.06 16.43 10.01
C PRO A 2 -12.63 17.00 9.95
N THR A 3 -12.40 17.99 9.08
CA THR A 3 -11.13 18.71 8.99
C THR A 3 -11.17 20.00 9.81
N ARG A 4 -10.01 20.46 10.31
CA ARG A 4 -9.88 21.73 11.03
C ARG A 4 -8.69 22.51 10.45
N ALA A 5 -8.93 23.73 9.99
CA ALA A 5 -7.86 24.60 9.49
C ALA A 5 -6.96 25.07 10.65
N ARG A 6 -5.65 25.05 10.43
CA ARG A 6 -4.62 25.56 11.34
C ARG A 6 -3.60 26.36 10.51
N GLY A 7 -3.25 27.55 10.97
CA GLY A 7 -2.19 28.34 10.35
C GLY A 7 -0.80 27.84 10.78
N LEU A 8 0.09 27.65 9.80
CA LEU A 8 1.50 27.34 10.01
C LEU A 8 2.32 28.43 9.32
N ARG A 9 3.44 28.84 9.92
CA ARG A 9 4.43 29.69 9.24
C ARG A 9 5.43 28.78 8.56
N LEU A 10 5.52 28.88 7.24
CA LEU A 10 6.49 28.17 6.43
C LEU A 10 7.62 29.12 6.07
N THR A 11 8.83 28.60 5.93
CA THR A 11 9.90 29.32 5.27
C THR A 11 9.64 29.31 3.76
N GLU A 12 10.13 30.31 3.04
CA GLU A 12 10.03 30.38 1.57
C GLU A 12 10.58 29.10 0.92
N GLU A 13 11.74 28.61 1.39
CA GLU A 13 12.36 27.37 0.92
C GLU A 13 11.46 26.13 1.07
N LEU A 14 10.78 25.98 2.22
CA LEU A 14 9.90 24.84 2.46
C LEU A 14 8.62 24.94 1.63
N GLU A 15 8.09 26.15 1.46
CA GLU A 15 6.94 26.39 0.58
C GLU A 15 7.27 26.01 -0.86
N GLU A 16 8.42 26.44 -1.38
CA GLU A 16 8.90 26.07 -2.72
C GLU A 16 9.07 24.55 -2.89
N GLU A 17 9.57 23.84 -1.87
CA GLU A 17 9.67 22.38 -1.88
C GLU A 17 8.30 21.70 -1.99
N ILE A 18 7.33 22.15 -1.20
CA ILE A 18 5.97 21.59 -1.24
C ILE A 18 5.30 21.91 -2.58
N GLU A 19 5.52 23.10 -3.14
CA GLU A 19 5.00 23.44 -4.46
C GLU A 19 5.63 22.61 -5.58
N ARG A 20 6.92 22.27 -5.48
CA ARG A 20 7.57 21.35 -6.42
C ARG A 20 6.87 19.98 -6.41
N GLU A 21 6.65 19.41 -5.23
CA GLU A 21 5.91 18.15 -5.05
C GLU A 21 4.48 18.25 -5.57
N MET A 22 3.79 19.37 -5.31
CA MET A 22 2.44 19.65 -5.82
C MET A 22 2.38 19.57 -7.35
N ARG A 23 3.32 20.22 -8.04
CA ARG A 23 3.40 20.19 -9.51
C ARG A 23 3.69 18.80 -10.05
N LEU A 24 4.56 18.04 -9.40
CA LEU A 24 4.90 16.67 -9.80
C LEU A 24 3.71 15.71 -9.65
N ARG A 25 2.93 15.88 -8.59
CA ARG A 25 1.80 15.00 -8.27
C ARG A 25 0.47 15.42 -8.88
N GLY A 26 0.38 16.64 -9.42
CA GLY A 26 -0.86 17.17 -10.03
C GLY A 26 -2.02 17.36 -9.04
N THR A 27 -1.70 17.67 -7.79
CA THR A 27 -2.67 17.83 -6.68
C THR A 27 -2.58 19.26 -6.10
N THR A 28 -3.30 19.55 -5.01
CA THR A 28 -3.28 20.84 -4.32
C THR A 28 -2.15 20.91 -3.28
N PHE A 29 -1.69 22.13 -2.99
CA PHE A 29 -0.70 22.38 -1.93
C PHE A 29 -1.13 21.76 -0.58
N SER A 30 -2.41 21.92 -0.23
CA SER A 30 -2.96 21.42 1.04
C SER A 30 -2.94 19.89 1.12
N GLU A 31 -3.23 19.21 0.02
CA GLU A 31 -3.16 17.74 -0.05
C GLU A 31 -1.73 17.24 0.13
N VAL A 32 -0.74 17.83 -0.56
CA VAL A 32 0.68 17.48 -0.39
C VAL A 32 1.13 17.73 1.04
N ALA A 33 0.91 18.95 1.56
CA ALA A 33 1.32 19.30 2.92
C ALA A 33 0.69 18.38 3.96
N THR A 34 -0.60 18.08 3.84
CA THR A 34 -1.30 17.16 4.74
C THR A 34 -0.77 15.73 4.64
N SER A 35 -0.46 15.26 3.42
CA SER A 35 0.15 13.94 3.22
C SER A 35 1.51 13.86 3.87
N LEU A 36 2.40 14.83 3.61
CA LEU A 36 3.74 14.88 4.22
C LEU A 36 3.68 14.90 5.74
N LEU A 37 2.77 15.68 6.34
CA LEU A 37 2.58 15.71 7.80
C LEU A 37 2.07 14.38 8.34
N ARG A 38 1.08 13.76 7.67
CA ARG A 38 0.55 12.44 8.04
C ARG A 38 1.65 11.39 8.00
N GLU A 39 2.38 11.32 6.89
CA GLU A 39 3.48 10.40 6.67
C GLU A 39 4.56 10.58 7.76
N ALA A 40 4.98 11.82 8.01
CA ALA A 40 5.97 12.11 9.04
C ALA A 40 5.55 11.65 10.45
N VAL A 41 4.29 11.88 10.84
CA VAL A 41 3.77 11.41 12.13
C VAL A 41 3.77 9.88 12.19
N ARG A 42 3.37 9.21 11.10
CA ARG A 42 3.29 7.76 11.05
C ARG A 42 4.67 7.09 11.08
N MET A 43 5.62 7.60 10.30
CA MET A 43 7.02 7.12 10.31
C MET A 43 7.68 7.29 11.68
N ARG A 44 7.33 8.36 12.43
CA ARG A 44 7.80 8.54 13.81
C ARG A 44 7.18 7.55 14.79
N ARG A 45 5.94 7.10 14.57
CA ARG A 45 5.27 6.10 15.41
C ARG A 45 5.75 4.69 15.13
N VAL A 46 6.17 4.40 13.90
CA VAL A 46 6.66 3.07 13.49
C VAL A 46 7.97 3.21 12.70
N PRO A 47 9.12 3.27 13.40
CA PRO A 47 10.41 3.26 12.74
C PRO A 47 10.57 2.04 11.82
N GLY A 48 11.10 2.26 10.61
CA GLY A 48 11.24 1.20 9.59
C GLY A 48 10.12 1.20 8.55
N ILE A 49 9.06 1.99 8.73
CA ILE A 49 8.09 2.28 7.68
C ILE A 49 8.47 3.54 6.92
N VAL A 50 8.31 3.50 5.60
CA VAL A 50 8.44 4.64 4.68
C VAL A 50 7.19 4.71 3.80
N PHE A 51 7.00 5.85 3.13
CA PHE A 51 5.93 6.01 2.15
C PHE A 51 6.52 6.16 0.76
N MET A 52 6.07 5.32 -0.16
CA MET A 52 6.55 5.28 -1.53
C MET A 52 5.37 5.47 -2.49
N ASP A 53 5.65 5.97 -3.68
CA ASP A 53 4.66 5.96 -4.75
C ASP A 53 4.56 4.54 -5.34
N GLY A 54 3.36 4.16 -5.76
CA GLY A 54 3.06 2.89 -6.40
C GLY A 54 1.99 3.05 -7.47
N PRO A 55 1.71 1.98 -8.24
CA PRO A 55 0.77 2.03 -9.37
C PRO A 55 -0.63 2.53 -8.99
N VAL A 56 -1.06 2.21 -7.76
CA VAL A 56 -2.37 2.58 -7.20
C VAL A 56 -2.28 3.75 -6.21
N GLY A 57 -1.17 4.51 -6.25
CA GLY A 57 -0.94 5.67 -5.40
C GLY A 57 0.09 5.43 -4.30
N ARG A 58 0.09 6.34 -3.32
CA ARG A 58 1.11 6.40 -2.27
C ARG A 58 0.81 5.40 -1.16
N ARG A 59 1.78 4.54 -0.86
CA ARG A 59 1.63 3.33 -0.04
C ARG A 59 2.65 3.27 1.09
N ALA A 60 2.28 2.64 2.20
CA ALA A 60 3.17 2.35 3.31
C ALA A 60 4.01 1.10 2.99
N SER A 61 5.33 1.25 3.06
CA SER A 61 6.28 0.20 2.68
C SER A 61 7.35 0.00 3.74
N ILE A 62 7.93 -1.19 3.78
CA ILE A 62 8.99 -1.56 4.72
C ILE A 62 10.33 -1.11 4.15
N ALA A 63 11.02 -0.24 4.89
CA ALA A 63 12.28 0.36 4.47
C ALA A 63 13.33 -0.71 4.08
N GLY A 64 13.92 -0.53 2.89
CA GLY A 64 15.00 -1.39 2.39
C GLY A 64 14.57 -2.74 1.81
N THR A 65 13.27 -2.98 1.62
CA THR A 65 12.76 -4.30 1.16
C THR A 65 12.04 -4.26 -0.19
N GLY A 66 11.46 -3.12 -0.55
CA GLY A 66 10.54 -3.00 -1.68
C GLY A 66 9.11 -3.53 -1.42
N LEU A 67 8.88 -4.17 -0.27
CA LEU A 67 7.58 -4.70 0.12
C LEU A 67 6.70 -3.64 0.76
N ASP A 68 5.42 -3.71 0.46
CA ASP A 68 4.39 -2.98 1.18
C ASP A 68 3.98 -3.67 2.46
N VAL A 69 3.48 -2.86 3.39
CA VAL A 69 2.86 -3.37 4.61
C VAL A 69 1.68 -4.27 4.28
N TRP A 70 0.84 -3.89 3.31
CA TRP A 70 -0.35 -4.68 2.97
C TRP A 70 0.00 -6.09 2.46
N GLU A 71 1.11 -6.27 1.73
CA GLU A 71 1.55 -7.58 1.22
C GLU A 71 1.92 -8.52 2.37
N VAL A 72 2.67 -8.00 3.35
CA VAL A 72 3.05 -8.74 4.56
C VAL A 72 1.81 -9.09 5.39
N ILE A 73 0.84 -8.18 5.51
CA ILE A 73 -0.39 -8.42 6.26
C ILE A 73 -1.34 -9.37 5.54
N ALA A 74 -1.45 -9.31 4.21
CA ALA A 74 -2.21 -10.28 3.43
C ALA A 74 -1.66 -11.69 3.64
N THR A 75 -0.33 -11.84 3.63
CA THR A 75 0.35 -13.10 3.96
C THR A 75 0.11 -13.51 5.40
N PHE A 76 0.18 -12.57 6.35
CA PHE A 76 -0.09 -12.85 7.76
C PHE A 76 -1.51 -13.40 7.98
N LYS A 77 -2.51 -12.79 7.34
CA LYS A 77 -3.91 -13.28 7.37
C LYS A 77 -4.05 -14.66 6.71
N SER A 78 -3.35 -14.91 5.60
CA SER A 78 -3.44 -16.20 4.90
C SER A 78 -2.83 -17.38 5.69
N VAL A 79 -1.88 -17.09 6.60
CA VAL A 79 -1.33 -18.08 7.54
C VAL A 79 -2.05 -18.11 8.89
N ALA A 80 -3.28 -17.58 8.96
CA ALA A 80 -4.11 -17.52 10.16
C ALA A 80 -3.46 -16.73 11.31
N GLU A 81 -2.80 -15.62 10.97
CA GLU A 81 -2.15 -14.70 11.92
C GLU A 81 -1.07 -15.37 12.78
N ASP A 82 -0.45 -16.42 12.25
CA ASP A 82 0.68 -17.11 12.87
C ASP A 82 2.01 -16.41 12.51
N ARG A 83 2.69 -15.90 13.55
CA ARG A 83 3.96 -15.19 13.40
C ARG A 83 5.09 -16.07 12.90
N GLU A 84 5.21 -17.30 13.38
CA GLU A 84 6.28 -18.22 12.98
C GLU A 84 6.13 -18.62 11.52
N ARG A 85 4.88 -18.82 11.07
CA ARG A 85 4.59 -19.08 9.66
C ARG A 85 4.86 -17.88 8.77
N LEU A 86 4.55 -16.66 9.23
CA LEU A 86 4.90 -15.43 8.52
C LEU A 86 6.42 -15.25 8.37
N GLU A 87 7.17 -15.51 9.44
CA GLU A 87 8.64 -15.49 9.42
C GLU A 87 9.20 -16.50 8.42
N THR A 88 8.58 -17.68 8.32
CA THR A 88 8.94 -18.67 7.31
C THR A 88 8.68 -18.17 5.88
N SER A 89 7.57 -17.48 5.63
CA SER A 89 7.26 -16.88 4.32
C SER A 89 8.22 -15.76 3.92
N TYR A 90 8.75 -15.01 4.89
CA TYR A 90 9.67 -13.90 4.69
C TYR A 90 11.01 -14.10 5.40
N GLY A 91 11.63 -15.28 5.26
CA GLY A 91 12.87 -15.62 5.98
C GLY A 91 14.09 -14.73 5.65
N TRP A 92 13.98 -13.86 4.65
CA TRP A 92 14.98 -12.86 4.29
C TRP A 92 14.74 -11.48 4.95
N LEU A 93 13.58 -11.27 5.59
CA LEU A 93 13.30 -10.08 6.39
C LEU A 93 13.85 -10.24 7.81
N SER A 94 14.33 -9.14 8.36
CA SER A 94 14.68 -9.09 9.78
C SER A 94 13.42 -9.09 10.66
N ASP A 95 13.54 -9.59 11.90
CA ASP A 95 12.47 -9.51 12.90
C ASP A 95 11.94 -8.08 13.06
N ARG A 96 12.84 -7.08 13.03
CA ARG A 96 12.47 -5.66 13.13
C ARG A 96 11.58 -5.20 11.98
N GLN A 97 11.84 -5.66 10.76
CA GLN A 97 11.05 -5.31 9.57
C GLN A 97 9.65 -5.92 9.63
N LEU A 98 9.55 -7.20 9.99
CA LEU A 98 8.26 -7.87 10.19
C LEU A 98 7.48 -7.22 11.34
N SER A 99 8.15 -6.94 12.46
CA SER A 99 7.55 -6.25 13.61
C SER A 99 7.08 -4.84 13.26
N ALA A 100 7.81 -4.09 12.42
CA ALA A 100 7.36 -2.79 11.92
C ALA A 100 6.08 -2.90 11.07
N ALA A 101 5.99 -3.89 10.18
CA ALA A 101 4.78 -4.13 9.40
C ALA A 101 3.56 -4.44 10.29
N LEU A 102 3.71 -5.38 11.23
CA LEU A 102 2.65 -5.73 12.17
C LEU A 102 2.25 -4.54 13.06
N ALA A 103 3.23 -3.76 13.54
CA ALA A 103 2.97 -2.58 14.35
C ALA A 103 2.23 -1.48 13.57
N TYR A 104 2.58 -1.27 12.30
CA TYR A 104 1.85 -0.32 11.44
C TYR A 104 0.41 -0.75 11.24
N TYR A 105 0.18 -2.03 10.96
CA TYR A 105 -1.17 -2.60 10.82
C TYR A 105 -1.99 -2.45 12.11
N GLY A 106 -1.39 -2.71 13.27
CA GLY A 106 -2.07 -2.51 14.56
C GLY A 106 -2.50 -1.06 14.82
N LEU A 107 -1.82 -0.07 14.23
CA LEU A 107 -2.16 1.34 14.36
C LEU A 107 -3.11 1.87 13.28
N TYR A 108 -3.06 1.29 12.08
CA TYR A 108 -3.81 1.74 10.89
C TYR A 108 -4.45 0.55 10.14
N PRO A 109 -5.28 -0.27 10.80
CA PRO A 109 -5.81 -1.49 10.19
C PRO A 109 -6.77 -1.17 9.03
N GLU A 110 -7.61 -0.16 9.19
CA GLU A 110 -8.62 0.25 8.20
C GLU A 110 -8.02 0.53 6.81
N GLU A 111 -6.85 1.17 6.78
CA GLU A 111 -6.14 1.50 5.54
C GLU A 111 -5.60 0.25 4.84
N ILE A 112 -5.01 -0.66 5.62
CA ILE A 112 -4.41 -1.88 5.09
C ILE A 112 -5.49 -2.87 4.66
N ASP A 113 -6.55 -3.03 5.47
CA ASP A 113 -7.68 -3.89 5.14
C ASP A 113 -8.40 -3.40 3.89
N ALA A 114 -8.60 -2.08 3.72
CA ALA A 114 -9.18 -1.53 2.50
C ALA A 114 -8.31 -1.85 1.27
N ARG A 115 -6.99 -1.75 1.40
CA ARG A 115 -6.07 -2.08 0.30
C ARG A 115 -6.07 -3.57 -0.04
N ILE A 116 -6.15 -4.45 0.97
CA ILE A 116 -6.27 -5.90 0.78
C ILE A 116 -7.59 -6.23 0.06
N GLN A 117 -8.70 -5.63 0.48
CA GLN A 117 -10.01 -5.82 -0.17
C GLN A 117 -10.02 -5.36 -1.62
N GLU A 118 -9.34 -4.26 -1.94
CA GLU A 118 -9.19 -3.78 -3.32
C GLU A 118 -8.40 -4.78 -4.19
N GLU A 119 -7.37 -5.42 -3.63
CA GLU A 119 -6.63 -6.47 -4.33
C GLU A 119 -7.49 -7.72 -4.56
N GLU A 120 -8.20 -8.16 -3.51
CA GLU A 120 -9.09 -9.33 -3.56
C GLU A 120 -10.30 -9.11 -4.48
N TYR A 121 -10.65 -7.86 -4.79
CA TYR A 121 -11.74 -7.55 -5.72
C TYR A 121 -11.53 -8.17 -7.09
N TRP A 122 -10.28 -8.21 -7.58
CA TRP A 122 -9.90 -8.73 -8.90
C TRP A 122 -9.61 -10.23 -8.86
N THR A 123 -10.66 -11.03 -8.98
CA THR A 123 -10.54 -12.48 -9.23
C THR A 123 -10.27 -12.76 -10.71
N PRO A 124 -9.61 -13.88 -11.07
CA PRO A 124 -9.44 -14.27 -12.47
C PRO A 124 -10.76 -14.29 -13.26
N GLU A 125 -11.83 -14.76 -12.63
CA GLU A 125 -13.17 -14.83 -13.23
C GLU A 125 -13.71 -13.45 -13.58
N LYS A 126 -13.61 -12.47 -12.66
CA LYS A 126 -14.02 -11.09 -12.92
C LYS A 126 -13.11 -10.43 -13.96
N LEU A 127 -11.81 -10.67 -13.87
CA LEU A 127 -10.84 -10.13 -14.82
C LEU A 127 -11.13 -10.61 -16.24
N TYR A 128 -11.48 -11.89 -16.42
CA TYR A 128 -11.84 -12.44 -17.73
C TYR A 128 -13.23 -12.02 -18.20
N ALA A 129 -14.17 -11.77 -17.29
CA ALA A 129 -15.47 -11.23 -17.65
C ALA A 129 -15.38 -9.80 -18.18
N GLU A 130 -14.54 -8.96 -17.56
CA GLU A 130 -14.38 -7.55 -17.92
C GLU A 130 -13.36 -7.34 -19.05
N PHE A 131 -12.28 -8.13 -19.05
CA PHE A 131 -11.22 -8.12 -20.06
C PHE A 131 -11.03 -9.51 -20.68
N PRO A 132 -11.94 -9.97 -21.57
CA PRO A 132 -11.89 -11.31 -22.14
C PRO A 132 -10.57 -11.66 -22.85
N TYR A 133 -9.85 -10.66 -23.35
CA TYR A 133 -8.56 -10.84 -24.03
C TYR A 133 -7.40 -11.19 -23.08
N LEU A 134 -7.55 -10.99 -21.76
CA LEU A 134 -6.56 -11.42 -20.75
C LEU A 134 -6.67 -12.91 -20.41
N ARG A 135 -7.72 -13.59 -20.88
CA ARG A 135 -7.90 -15.02 -20.62
C ARG A 135 -6.77 -15.82 -21.27
N PRO A 136 -5.99 -16.61 -20.50
CA PRO A 136 -4.88 -17.37 -21.04
C PRO A 136 -5.35 -18.31 -22.14
N ARG A 137 -4.59 -18.44 -23.22
CA ARG A 137 -4.91 -19.37 -24.32
C ARG A 137 -4.98 -20.82 -23.87
N SER A 138 -4.32 -21.20 -22.76
CA SER A 138 -4.41 -22.52 -22.14
C SER A 138 -5.77 -22.82 -21.49
N VAL A 139 -6.62 -21.79 -21.30
CA VAL A 139 -7.98 -21.91 -20.75
C VAL A 139 -9.04 -21.82 -21.87
N ARG A 140 -8.63 -21.80 -23.16
CA ARG A 140 -9.57 -21.97 -24.29
C ARG A 140 -10.05 -23.43 -24.34
N SER A 141 -11.27 -23.62 -23.85
CA SER A 141 -12.26 -24.66 -24.18
C SER A 141 -11.74 -26.07 -24.46
N SER A 142 -11.92 -26.95 -23.47
CA SER A 142 -12.29 -28.36 -23.71
C SER A 142 -13.74 -28.52 -24.23
N ASP A 143 -14.42 -27.40 -24.53
CA ASP A 143 -15.81 -27.31 -24.98
C ASP A 143 -15.95 -26.64 -26.37
N GLU A 144 -15.04 -26.91 -27.32
CA GLU A 144 -15.36 -26.73 -28.74
C GLU A 144 -15.81 -28.11 -29.26
N PRO A 145 -17.06 -28.28 -29.74
CA PRO A 145 -17.46 -29.54 -30.35
C PRO A 145 -16.67 -29.73 -31.65
N GLU A 146 -16.06 -30.90 -31.81
CA GLU A 146 -15.45 -31.38 -33.04
C GLU A 146 -16.40 -31.16 -34.22
N ALA A 147 -15.91 -30.42 -35.23
CA ALA A 147 -16.55 -30.25 -36.53
C ALA A 147 -15.91 -31.20 -37.55
#